data_AF-A0A2H3JBN4-F1
#
_entry.id   AF-A0A2H3JBN4-F1
#
_cell.length_a   1.000
_cell.length_b   1.000
_cell.length_c   1.000
_cell.angle_alpha   90.00
_cell.angle_beta   90.00
_cell.angle_gamma   90.00
#
_symmetry.space_group_name_H-M   'P 1'
#
loop_
_entity.id
_entity.type
_entity.pdbx_description
1 polymer ?
#
loop_
_entity_poly.entity_id
_entity_poly.type
_entity_poly.pdbx_seq_one_letter_code
_entity_poly.pdbx_strand_id
1 'polypeptide(L)'
;HLAVAGISGSGKSSLVNALRMHLGGLNQLPKAKTGIVETTQETTRYEVPHSSYPFVLYDIPGSGTLDKPGWIYFHEQGLYLFDAIIVLIDNRFTQCDIAILKNCAHFEIPTFIVRSKSCSHVRNIVSELQGSFRNTPQVIDRRNPVSETFFQQARREYINNTKASVQAILKQAKLSDQRVYLVDKSNFPKHQPDQLLCFDEDELLGQLLNTLSSISITTSDF
;
A
#
# COMPACT_ATOMS: atom_id res chain seq x y z
N HIS A 1 5.58 13.71 -9.25
CA HIS A 1 4.19 13.25 -9.33
C HIS A 1 4.12 11.76 -9.00
N LEU A 2 3.45 11.41 -7.90
CA LEU A 2 3.35 10.04 -7.40
C LEU A 2 1.87 9.58 -7.44
N ALA A 3 1.59 8.54 -8.21
CA ALA A 3 0.25 7.95 -8.27
C ALA A 3 0.07 6.79 -7.30
N VAL A 4 -1.14 6.64 -6.76
CA VAL A 4 -1.58 5.47 -5.99
C VAL A 4 -2.67 4.77 -6.79
N ALA A 5 -2.34 3.61 -7.33
CA ALA A 5 -3.21 2.83 -8.21
C ALA A 5 -3.50 1.44 -7.63
N GLY A 6 -4.55 0.78 -8.12
CA GLY A 6 -4.99 -0.53 -7.65
C GLY A 6 -6.50 -0.66 -7.56
N ILE A 7 -6.99 -1.85 -7.24
CA ILE A 7 -8.42 -2.17 -7.26
C ILE A 7 -9.27 -1.30 -6.32
N SER A 8 -10.57 -1.20 -6.60
CA SER A 8 -11.52 -0.55 -5.69
C SER A 8 -11.52 -1.26 -4.33
N GLY A 9 -11.68 -0.48 -3.25
CA GLY A 9 -11.66 -1.02 -1.88
C GLY A 9 -10.28 -1.39 -1.32
N SER A 10 -9.18 -1.32 -2.09
CA SER A 10 -7.82 -1.66 -1.59
C SER A 10 -7.26 -0.65 -0.58
N GLY A 11 -7.93 0.48 -0.37
CA GLY A 11 -7.52 1.49 0.62
C GLY A 11 -6.63 2.61 0.09
N LYS A 12 -6.62 2.86 -1.23
CA LYS A 12 -5.83 3.93 -1.89
C LYS A 12 -6.03 5.30 -1.25
N SER A 13 -7.29 5.77 -1.20
CA SER A 13 -7.65 7.04 -0.58
C SER A 13 -7.26 7.10 0.91
N SER A 14 -7.30 5.97 1.62
CA SER A 14 -6.82 5.90 3.01
C SER A 14 -5.31 6.06 3.11
N LEU A 15 -4.55 5.42 2.22
CA LEU A 15 -3.09 5.55 2.16
C LEU A 15 -2.68 6.98 1.78
N VAL A 16 -3.32 7.56 0.76
CA VAL A 16 -3.10 8.96 0.36
C VAL A 16 -3.32 9.90 1.54
N ASN A 17 -4.43 9.76 2.26
CA ASN A 17 -4.70 10.57 3.45
C ASN A 17 -3.63 10.38 4.53
N ALA A 18 -3.20 9.14 4.78
CA ALA A 18 -2.19 8.82 5.80
C ALA A 18 -0.83 9.44 5.46
N LEU A 19 -0.37 9.30 4.21
CA LEU A 19 0.88 9.91 3.72
C LEU A 19 0.82 11.44 3.79
N ARG A 20 -0.29 12.05 3.38
CA ARG A 20 -0.45 13.51 3.44
C ARG A 20 -0.43 14.05 4.87
N MET A 21 -1.14 13.39 5.78
CA MET A 21 -1.15 13.79 7.19
C MET A 21 0.24 13.70 7.81
N HIS A 22 0.99 12.66 7.46
CA HIS A 22 2.36 12.50 7.94
C HIS A 22 3.28 13.60 7.44
N LEU A 23 3.27 13.84 6.12
CA LEU A 23 4.28 14.66 5.46
C LEU A 23 3.94 16.17 5.49
N GLY A 24 2.65 16.52 5.56
CA GLY A 24 2.17 17.90 5.49
C GLY A 24 1.45 18.42 6.74
N GLY A 25 1.37 17.61 7.79
CA GLY A 25 0.73 18.00 9.05
C GLY A 25 -0.81 17.94 9.04
N LEU A 26 -1.40 18.05 10.23
CA LEU A 26 -2.77 17.65 10.51
C LEU A 26 -3.88 18.61 10.02
N ASN A 27 -3.57 19.86 9.66
CA ASN A 27 -4.54 20.93 9.95
C ASN A 27 -5.24 21.65 8.78
N GLN A 28 -4.98 21.41 7.49
CA GLN A 28 -5.53 22.35 6.47
C GLN A 28 -5.98 21.77 5.11
N LEU A 29 -6.22 20.45 4.97
CA LEU A 29 -6.50 19.89 3.64
C LEU A 29 -7.78 19.06 3.53
N PRO A 30 -8.50 19.16 2.39
CA PRO A 30 -9.63 18.28 2.10
C PRO A 30 -9.14 16.83 2.01
N LYS A 31 -9.78 15.93 2.77
CA LYS A 31 -9.47 14.50 2.80
C LYS A 31 -9.99 13.80 1.54
N ALA A 32 -9.24 12.83 1.05
CA ALA A 32 -9.72 11.90 0.03
C ALA A 32 -10.94 11.14 0.57
N LYS A 33 -12.02 11.10 -0.21
CA LYS A 33 -13.24 10.37 0.16
C LYS A 33 -12.90 8.88 0.22
N THR A 34 -13.29 8.22 1.33
CA THR A 34 -13.04 6.79 1.52
C THR A 34 -14.35 6.02 1.52
N GLY A 35 -14.41 4.89 0.82
CA GLY A 35 -15.55 3.97 0.81
C GLY A 35 -15.15 2.58 0.31
N ILE A 36 -16.05 1.61 0.49
CA ILE A 36 -15.89 0.24 -0.04
C ILE A 36 -16.26 0.21 -1.53
N VAL A 37 -17.28 0.97 -1.90
CA VAL A 37 -17.65 1.25 -3.30
C VAL A 37 -16.67 2.27 -3.87
N GLU A 38 -16.42 2.24 -5.16
CA GLU A 38 -15.58 3.23 -5.84
C GLU A 38 -16.15 4.64 -5.61
N THR A 39 -15.50 5.40 -4.74
CA THR A 39 -15.90 6.78 -4.38
C THR A 39 -15.23 7.84 -5.24
N THR A 40 -14.25 7.43 -6.06
CA THR A 40 -13.39 8.32 -6.85
C THR A 40 -13.59 7.97 -8.33
N GLN A 41 -14.41 8.75 -9.03
CA GLN A 41 -14.66 8.57 -10.47
C GLN A 41 -13.60 9.26 -11.34
N GLU A 42 -12.81 10.16 -10.76
CA GLU A 42 -11.78 10.95 -11.46
C GLU A 42 -10.49 10.99 -10.65
N THR A 43 -9.35 10.93 -11.34
CA THR A 43 -8.01 11.10 -10.75
C THR A 43 -7.93 12.39 -9.95
N THR A 44 -7.71 12.26 -8.64
CA THR A 44 -7.71 13.40 -7.72
C THR A 44 -6.29 13.75 -7.27
N ARG A 45 -5.90 15.00 -7.50
CA ARG A 45 -4.59 15.56 -7.13
C ARG A 45 -4.59 16.03 -5.68
N TYR A 46 -3.54 15.69 -4.96
CA TYR A 46 -3.35 16.03 -3.56
C TYR A 46 -1.93 16.56 -3.28
N GLU A 47 -1.86 17.85 -2.96
CA GLU A 47 -0.62 18.46 -2.51
C GLU A 47 -0.29 18.08 -1.06
N VAL A 48 1.01 18.11 -0.76
CA VAL A 48 1.59 17.93 0.57
C VAL A 48 2.18 19.28 1.01
N PRO A 49 1.43 20.12 1.75
CA PRO A 49 1.86 21.43 2.19
C PRO A 49 3.06 21.32 3.12
N HIS A 50 3.95 22.32 3.10
CA HIS A 50 5.07 22.44 4.06
C HIS A 50 6.06 21.27 4.09
N SER A 51 5.99 20.36 3.13
CA SER A 51 6.96 19.29 3.00
C SER A 51 8.20 19.84 2.32
N SER A 52 9.39 19.55 2.86
CA SER A 52 10.69 19.79 2.18
C SER A 52 10.84 18.99 0.88
N TYR A 53 9.81 18.24 0.48
CA TYR A 53 9.77 17.36 -0.66
C TYR A 53 8.74 17.86 -1.70
N PRO A 54 9.15 18.11 -2.96
CA PRO A 54 8.29 18.71 -3.98
C PRO A 54 7.43 17.69 -4.72
N PHE A 55 6.80 16.72 -4.03
CA PHE A 55 5.94 15.74 -4.70
C PHE A 55 4.46 15.90 -4.37
N VAL A 56 3.65 15.52 -5.37
CA VAL A 56 2.20 15.57 -5.35
C VAL A 56 1.68 14.14 -5.43
N LEU A 57 0.72 13.80 -4.57
CA LEU A 57 0.06 12.50 -4.55
C LEU A 57 -1.18 12.51 -5.43
N TYR A 58 -1.44 11.43 -6.13
CA TYR A 58 -2.65 11.25 -6.93
C TYR A 58 -3.37 9.99 -6.49
N ASP A 59 -4.64 10.13 -6.12
CA ASP A 59 -5.53 8.98 -5.89
C ASP A 59 -6.17 8.62 -7.23
N ILE A 60 -5.75 7.50 -7.79
CA ILE A 60 -6.28 7.02 -9.07
C ILE A 60 -7.58 6.24 -8.79
N PRO A 61 -8.65 6.46 -9.58
CA PRO A 61 -9.85 5.64 -9.54
C PRO A 61 -9.52 4.16 -9.47
N GLY A 62 -10.30 3.42 -8.68
CA GLY A 62 -10.12 1.97 -8.65
C GLY A 62 -10.39 1.38 -10.02
N SER A 63 -9.72 0.29 -10.39
CA SER A 63 -10.21 -0.47 -11.54
C SER A 63 -11.57 -1.06 -11.18
N GLY A 64 -12.64 -0.43 -11.65
CA GLY A 64 -14.02 -0.90 -11.50
C GLY A 64 -14.28 -2.10 -12.41
N THR A 65 -14.75 -3.19 -11.80
CA THR A 65 -15.42 -4.32 -12.47
C THR A 65 -14.54 -5.23 -13.35
N LEU A 66 -14.97 -6.48 -13.50
CA LEU A 66 -14.25 -7.66 -13.99
C LEU A 66 -13.91 -7.66 -15.50
N ASP A 67 -14.38 -6.69 -16.29
CA ASP A 67 -14.45 -6.83 -17.74
C ASP A 67 -13.47 -5.95 -18.54
N LYS A 68 -12.72 -5.05 -17.89
CA LYS A 68 -11.69 -4.26 -18.57
C LYS A 68 -10.30 -4.89 -18.42
N PRO A 69 -9.59 -5.20 -19.52
CA PRO A 69 -8.19 -5.57 -19.46
C PRO A 69 -7.35 -4.51 -18.74
N GLY A 70 -6.47 -4.91 -17.83
CA GLY A 70 -5.71 -3.97 -17.00
C GLY A 70 -4.79 -3.00 -17.77
N TRP A 71 -4.42 -3.31 -19.01
CA TRP A 71 -3.68 -2.37 -19.86
C TRP A 71 -4.54 -1.17 -20.30
N ILE A 72 -5.84 -1.39 -20.52
CA ILE A 72 -6.78 -0.30 -20.83
C ILE A 72 -6.87 0.64 -19.64
N TYR A 73 -6.99 0.10 -18.43
CA TYR A 73 -6.95 0.90 -17.20
C TYR A 73 -5.67 1.74 -17.09
N PHE A 74 -4.50 1.15 -17.37
CA PHE A 74 -3.23 1.87 -17.33
C PHE A 74 -3.21 3.09 -18.28
N HIS A 75 -3.71 2.93 -19.50
CA HIS A 75 -3.78 4.01 -20.48
C HIS A 75 -4.89 5.04 -20.17
N GLU A 76 -6.11 4.59 -19.88
CA GLU A 76 -7.26 5.47 -19.60
C GLU A 76 -7.01 6.36 -18.38
N GLN A 77 -6.32 5.85 -17.36
CA GLN A 77 -5.97 6.63 -16.16
C GLN A 77 -4.69 7.46 -16.33
N GLY A 78 -4.05 7.41 -17.50
CA GLY A 78 -2.83 8.16 -17.78
C GLY A 78 -1.67 7.78 -16.87
N LEU A 79 -1.55 6.51 -16.47
CA LEU A 79 -0.53 6.08 -15.50
C LEU A 79 0.90 6.33 -16.00
N TYR A 80 1.09 6.38 -17.32
CA TYR A 80 2.37 6.72 -17.95
C TYR A 80 2.83 8.18 -17.76
N LEU A 81 1.98 9.06 -17.21
CA LEU A 81 2.30 10.46 -16.95
C LEU A 81 2.94 10.70 -15.57
N PHE A 82 3.06 9.65 -14.74
CA PHE A 82 3.57 9.77 -13.38
C PHE A 82 5.04 9.36 -13.28
N ASP A 83 5.78 10.07 -12.43
CA ASP A 83 7.21 9.80 -12.17
C ASP A 83 7.42 8.50 -11.38
N ALA A 84 6.42 8.08 -10.61
CA ALA A 84 6.42 6.81 -9.89
C ALA A 84 4.98 6.39 -9.53
N ILE A 85 4.79 5.09 -9.32
CA ILE A 85 3.47 4.50 -9.00
C ILE A 85 3.56 3.58 -7.79
N ILE A 86 2.71 3.84 -6.79
CA ILE A 86 2.36 2.86 -5.75
C ILE A 86 1.27 1.94 -6.30
N VAL A 87 1.59 0.65 -6.44
CA VAL A 87 0.61 -0.39 -6.79
C VAL A 87 0.08 -0.99 -5.48
N LEU A 88 -1.10 -0.53 -5.07
CA LEU A 88 -1.71 -0.91 -3.81
C LEU A 88 -2.56 -2.18 -3.97
N ILE A 89 -2.01 -3.29 -3.49
CA ILE A 89 -2.69 -4.58 -3.43
C ILE A 89 -3.44 -4.75 -2.10
N ASP A 90 -4.55 -5.48 -2.14
CA ASP A 90 -5.32 -5.89 -0.96
C ASP A 90 -5.03 -7.37 -0.65
N ASN A 91 -6.08 -8.19 -0.49
CA ASN A 91 -5.96 -9.58 -0.11
C ASN A 91 -5.29 -10.46 -1.18
N ARG A 92 -5.48 -10.12 -2.46
CA ARG A 92 -4.98 -10.87 -3.61
C ARG A 92 -4.42 -9.94 -4.68
N PHE A 93 -3.33 -10.37 -5.30
CA PHE A 93 -2.85 -9.79 -6.55
C PHE A 93 -3.85 -10.08 -7.66
N THR A 94 -4.25 -9.06 -8.39
CA THR A 94 -5.20 -9.16 -9.50
C THR A 94 -4.49 -9.09 -10.84
N GLN A 95 -5.18 -9.50 -11.91
CA GLN A 95 -4.68 -9.31 -13.27
C GLN A 95 -4.45 -7.83 -13.60
N CYS A 96 -5.23 -6.92 -12.99
CA CYS A 96 -5.05 -5.48 -13.12
C CYS A 96 -3.70 -5.05 -12.53
N ASP A 97 -3.37 -5.48 -11.31
CA ASP A 97 -2.09 -5.15 -10.66
C ASP A 97 -0.89 -5.65 -11.49
N ILE A 98 -0.98 -6.86 -12.03
CA ILE A 98 0.05 -7.42 -12.93
C ILE A 98 0.17 -6.59 -14.21
N ALA A 99 -0.96 -6.17 -14.79
CA ALA A 99 -0.95 -5.34 -15.99
C ALA A 99 -0.33 -3.96 -15.72
N ILE A 100 -0.63 -3.33 -14.59
CA ILE A 100 0.00 -2.08 -14.18
C ILE A 100 1.53 -2.28 -14.10
N LEU A 101 1.99 -3.29 -13.34
CA LEU A 101 3.43 -3.56 -13.19
C LEU A 101 4.14 -3.84 -14.52
N LYS A 102 3.50 -4.58 -15.44
CA LYS A 102 4.05 -4.84 -16.78
C LYS A 102 4.17 -3.58 -17.62
N ASN A 103 3.16 -2.72 -17.60
CA ASN A 103 3.22 -1.46 -18.33
C ASN A 103 4.24 -0.52 -17.69
N CYS A 104 4.31 -0.41 -16.37
CA CYS A 104 5.35 0.37 -15.70
C CYS A 104 6.75 -0.11 -16.07
N ALA A 105 6.99 -1.43 -16.10
CA ALA A 105 8.27 -1.98 -16.54
C ALA A 105 8.59 -1.65 -18.01
N HIS A 106 7.58 -1.60 -18.87
CA HIS A 106 7.74 -1.21 -20.27
C HIS A 106 8.06 0.28 -20.46
N PHE A 107 7.43 1.15 -19.65
CA PHE A 107 7.64 2.59 -19.67
C PHE A 107 8.75 3.07 -18.72
N GLU A 108 9.49 2.14 -18.12
CA GLU A 108 10.57 2.42 -17.15
C GLU A 108 10.12 3.27 -15.95
N ILE A 109 8.85 3.13 -15.53
CA ILE A 109 8.27 3.86 -14.40
C ILE A 109 8.56 3.09 -13.11
N PRO A 110 9.23 3.71 -12.12
CA PRO A 110 9.44 3.11 -10.80
C PRO A 110 8.13 2.72 -10.13
N THR A 111 8.08 1.48 -9.62
CA THR A 111 6.91 0.94 -8.90
C THR A 111 7.21 0.53 -7.48
N PHE A 112 6.24 0.74 -6.59
CA PHE A 112 6.26 0.27 -5.21
C PHE A 112 5.06 -0.64 -4.98
N ILE A 113 5.29 -1.93 -4.75
CA ILE A 113 4.23 -2.88 -4.43
C ILE A 113 3.90 -2.72 -2.94
N VAL A 114 2.69 -2.28 -2.63
CA VAL A 114 2.28 -2.01 -1.25
C VAL A 114 1.05 -2.84 -0.92
N ARG A 115 1.09 -3.61 0.17
CA ARG A 115 -0.07 -4.33 0.70
C ARG A 115 -0.64 -3.60 1.89
N SER A 116 -1.88 -3.13 1.76
CA SER A 116 -2.58 -2.39 2.82
C SER A 116 -3.22 -3.32 3.86
N LYS A 117 -3.81 -2.73 4.91
CA LYS A 117 -4.64 -3.42 5.93
C LYS A 117 -3.89 -4.54 6.67
N SER A 118 -2.57 -4.45 6.78
CA SER A 118 -1.73 -5.50 7.38
C SER A 118 -2.13 -5.84 8.82
N CYS A 119 -2.53 -4.83 9.61
CA CYS A 119 -3.02 -5.07 10.98
C CYS A 119 -4.30 -5.92 11.00
N SER A 120 -5.22 -5.71 10.05
CA SER A 120 -6.46 -6.48 9.97
C SER A 120 -6.18 -7.93 9.56
N HIS A 121 -5.27 -8.15 8.62
CA HIS A 121 -4.86 -9.51 8.24
C HIS A 121 -4.24 -10.29 9.40
N VAL A 122 -3.33 -9.67 10.16
CA VAL A 122 -2.74 -10.30 11.34
C VAL A 122 -3.81 -10.63 12.37
N ARG A 123 -4.77 -9.73 12.64
CA ARG A 123 -5.87 -10.01 13.59
C ARG A 123 -6.74 -11.17 13.14
N ASN A 124 -7.02 -11.29 11.85
CA ASN A 124 -7.79 -12.42 11.32
C ASN A 124 -7.06 -13.75 11.56
N ILE A 125 -5.75 -13.81 11.28
CA ILE A 125 -4.94 -15.01 11.55
C ILE A 125 -4.91 -15.33 13.05
N VAL A 126 -4.79 -14.32 13.92
CA VAL A 126 -4.87 -14.52 15.38
C VAL A 126 -6.21 -15.16 15.77
N SER A 127 -7.33 -14.69 15.22
CA SER A 127 -8.65 -15.27 15.48
C SER A 127 -8.76 -16.73 14.99
N GLU A 128 -8.15 -17.07 13.86
CA GLU A 128 -8.13 -18.45 13.33
C GLU A 128 -7.26 -19.38 14.19
N LEU A 129 -6.07 -18.93 14.60
CA LEU A 129 -5.21 -19.66 15.52
C LEU A 129 -5.98 -19.95 16.81
N GLN A 130 -6.56 -18.92 17.44
CA GLN A 130 -7.33 -19.05 18.69
C GLN A 130 -8.55 -19.96 18.55
N GLY A 131 -9.28 -19.89 17.44
CA GLY A 131 -10.41 -20.77 17.16
C GLY A 131 -10.04 -22.26 17.14
N SER A 132 -8.77 -22.57 16.87
CA SER A 132 -8.22 -23.92 16.90
C SER A 132 -7.82 -24.38 18.32
N PHE A 133 -7.65 -23.47 19.29
CA PHE A 133 -7.24 -23.73 20.68
C PHE A 133 -8.43 -23.76 21.69
N ARG A 134 -9.63 -24.15 21.25
CA ARG A 134 -10.96 -24.04 21.92
C ARG A 134 -11.16 -24.47 23.40
N ASN A 135 -10.11 -24.73 24.19
CA ASN A 135 -10.19 -24.97 25.63
C ASN A 135 -9.75 -23.78 26.52
N THR A 136 -9.50 -22.59 25.98
CA THR A 136 -9.16 -21.44 26.83
C THR A 136 -9.97 -20.19 26.47
N PRO A 137 -10.89 -19.74 27.36
CA PRO A 137 -11.56 -18.46 27.19
C PRO A 137 -10.56 -17.36 27.58
N GLN A 138 -9.78 -16.86 26.62
CA GLN A 138 -8.95 -15.69 26.86
C GLN A 138 -9.45 -14.53 26.03
N VAL A 139 -9.98 -13.53 26.72
CA VAL A 139 -10.17 -12.17 26.23
C VAL A 139 -8.82 -11.71 25.66
N ILE A 140 -8.82 -11.15 24.44
CA ILE A 140 -7.61 -10.64 23.80
C ILE A 140 -7.11 -9.44 24.60
N ASP A 141 -6.29 -9.70 25.61
CA ASP A 141 -5.47 -8.70 26.27
C ASP A 141 -4.07 -8.75 25.66
N ARG A 142 -3.63 -7.65 25.03
CA ARG A 142 -2.29 -7.52 24.44
C ARG A 142 -1.17 -7.57 25.49
N ARG A 143 -1.51 -7.40 26.77
CA ARG A 143 -0.58 -7.54 27.91
C ARG A 143 -0.42 -8.97 28.38
N ASN A 144 -1.18 -9.91 27.83
CA ASN A 144 -1.06 -11.33 28.13
C ASN A 144 0.04 -11.95 27.24
N PRO A 145 1.07 -12.59 27.82
CA PRO A 145 2.15 -13.23 27.07
C PRO A 145 1.65 -14.27 26.04
N VAL A 146 0.54 -14.96 26.31
CA VAL A 146 -0.06 -15.93 25.38
C VAL A 146 -0.69 -15.23 24.17
N SER A 147 -1.30 -14.06 24.36
CA SER A 147 -1.80 -13.26 23.24
C SER A 147 -0.66 -12.77 22.36
N GLU A 148 0.45 -12.34 22.98
CA GLU A 148 1.62 -11.84 22.26
C GLU A 148 2.23 -12.91 21.33
N THR A 149 2.36 -14.16 21.77
CA THR A 149 2.88 -15.25 20.92
C THR A 149 1.99 -15.51 19.71
N PHE A 150 0.67 -15.46 19.86
CA PHE A 150 -0.25 -15.56 18.72
C PHE A 150 -0.05 -14.40 17.73
N PHE A 151 0.11 -13.17 18.21
CA PHE A 151 0.41 -12.02 17.34
C PHE A 151 1.74 -12.17 16.62
N GLN A 152 2.80 -12.61 17.31
CA GLN A 152 4.11 -12.86 16.70
C GLN A 152 4.04 -13.96 15.64
N GLN A 153 3.34 -15.06 15.92
CA GLN A 153 3.14 -16.15 14.98
C GLN A 153 2.35 -15.68 13.75
N ALA A 154 1.20 -15.03 13.97
CA ALA A 154 0.34 -14.51 12.91
C ALA A 154 1.06 -13.46 12.05
N ARG A 155 1.83 -12.57 12.66
CA ARG A 155 2.66 -11.58 11.96
C ARG A 155 3.69 -12.26 11.06
N ARG A 156 4.44 -13.23 11.60
CA ARG A 156 5.45 -13.97 10.83
C ARG A 156 4.82 -14.74 9.66
N GLU A 157 3.71 -15.41 9.91
CA GLU A 157 2.97 -16.14 8.88
C GLU A 157 2.48 -15.19 7.78
N TYR A 158 1.84 -14.08 8.15
CA TYR A 158 1.38 -13.05 7.21
C TYR A 158 2.51 -12.50 6.33
N ILE A 159 3.65 -12.14 6.94
CA ILE A 159 4.81 -11.58 6.22
C ILE A 159 5.36 -12.62 5.24
N ASN A 160 5.61 -13.84 5.70
CA ASN A 160 6.23 -14.88 4.89
C ASN A 160 5.31 -15.30 3.73
N ASN A 161 4.03 -15.54 4.01
CA ASN A 161 3.05 -15.93 3.01
C ASN A 161 2.85 -14.82 1.96
N THR A 162 2.83 -13.55 2.39
CA THR A 162 2.73 -12.43 1.45
C THR A 162 3.97 -12.35 0.56
N LYS A 163 5.17 -12.34 1.13
CA LYS A 163 6.42 -12.26 0.35
C LYS A 163 6.54 -13.40 -0.65
N ALA A 164 6.29 -14.64 -0.22
CA ALA A 164 6.33 -15.81 -1.09
C ALA A 164 5.29 -15.73 -2.22
N SER A 165 4.06 -15.30 -1.90
CA SER A 165 2.99 -15.13 -2.90
C SER A 165 3.33 -14.07 -3.94
N VAL A 166 3.80 -12.88 -3.50
CA VAL A 166 4.21 -11.81 -4.43
C VAL A 166 5.35 -12.28 -5.32
N GLN A 167 6.39 -12.90 -4.75
CA GLN A 167 7.53 -13.40 -5.51
C GLN A 167 7.12 -14.44 -6.57
N ALA A 168 6.25 -15.38 -6.20
CA ALA A 168 5.74 -16.39 -7.13
C ALA A 168 4.95 -15.76 -8.28
N ILE A 169 4.12 -14.76 -7.99
CA ILE A 169 3.31 -14.04 -8.98
C ILE A 169 4.18 -13.22 -9.92
N LEU A 170 5.16 -12.48 -9.40
CA LEU A 170 6.11 -11.71 -10.23
C LEU A 170 6.88 -12.64 -11.18
N LYS A 171 7.38 -13.77 -10.66
CA LYS A 171 8.06 -14.79 -11.47
C LYS A 171 7.14 -15.35 -12.55
N GLN A 172 5.90 -15.72 -12.22
CA GLN A 172 4.92 -16.21 -13.20
C GLN A 172 4.59 -15.17 -14.26
N ALA A 173 4.52 -13.89 -13.87
CA ALA A 173 4.28 -12.77 -14.76
C ALA A 173 5.49 -12.38 -15.62
N LYS A 174 6.66 -12.99 -15.40
CA LYS A 174 7.96 -12.64 -16.01
C LYS A 174 8.38 -11.19 -15.70
N LEU A 175 8.06 -10.73 -14.50
CA LEU A 175 8.52 -9.44 -13.97
C LEU A 175 9.79 -9.65 -13.13
N SER A 176 10.59 -8.60 -13.00
CA SER A 176 11.71 -8.59 -12.06
C SER A 176 11.21 -8.76 -10.63
N ASP A 177 12.04 -9.36 -9.77
CA ASP A 177 11.72 -9.44 -8.35
C ASP A 177 11.65 -8.02 -7.75
N GLN A 178 10.67 -7.79 -6.88
CA GLN A 178 10.43 -6.50 -6.25
C GLN A 178 9.98 -6.71 -4.81
N ARG A 179 10.41 -5.81 -3.92
CA ARG A 179 9.97 -5.82 -2.53
C ARG A 179 8.48 -5.47 -2.45
N VAL A 180 7.74 -6.21 -1.63
CA VAL A 180 6.41 -5.81 -1.16
C VAL A 180 6.55 -5.13 0.20
N TYR A 181 5.95 -3.95 0.33
CA TYR A 181 5.85 -3.20 1.58
C TYR A 181 4.50 -3.52 2.23
N LEU A 182 4.54 -4.08 3.43
CA LEU A 182 3.36 -4.35 4.22
C LEU A 182 3.07 -3.12 5.05
N VAL A 183 1.87 -2.55 4.94
CA VAL A 183 1.53 -1.33 5.67
C VAL A 183 0.12 -1.38 6.23
N ASP A 184 -0.13 -0.55 7.23
CA ASP A 184 -1.46 -0.20 7.69
C ASP A 184 -1.60 1.32 7.80
N LYS A 185 -2.73 1.86 7.33
CA LYS A 185 -2.99 3.31 7.36
C LYS A 185 -2.85 3.91 8.76
N SER A 186 -3.11 3.12 9.80
CA SER A 186 -3.04 3.59 11.18
C SER A 186 -1.61 3.72 11.70
N ASN A 187 -0.60 3.26 10.95
CA ASN A 187 0.79 3.25 11.38
C ASN A 187 1.65 4.33 10.72
N PHE A 188 1.13 5.09 9.75
CA PHE A 188 1.85 6.22 9.19
C PHE A 188 1.76 7.43 10.12
N PRO A 189 2.91 7.87 10.62
CA PRO A 189 3.56 7.42 11.83
C PRO A 189 2.68 7.61 13.07
N LYS A 190 2.87 6.72 14.04
CA LYS A 190 2.42 6.92 15.42
C LYS A 190 3.59 7.41 16.24
N HIS A 191 3.35 8.35 17.16
CA HIS A 191 4.32 8.70 18.20
C HIS A 191 4.71 7.51 19.09
N GLN A 192 3.86 6.47 19.16
CA GLN A 192 4.11 5.21 19.87
C GLN A 192 3.65 4.03 19.00
N PRO A 193 4.53 3.43 18.20
CA PRO A 193 4.20 2.26 17.38
C PRO A 193 4.02 1.02 18.26
N ASP A 194 2.95 0.27 18.01
CA ASP A 194 2.77 -1.08 18.55
C ASP A 194 3.70 -2.02 17.78
N GLN A 195 4.77 -2.50 18.41
CA GLN A 195 5.80 -3.32 17.75
C GLN A 195 5.25 -4.61 17.13
N LEU A 196 4.12 -5.12 17.63
CA LEU A 196 3.47 -6.32 17.09
C LEU A 196 2.68 -6.02 15.81
N LEU A 197 2.40 -4.75 15.53
CA LEU A 197 1.51 -4.31 14.47
C LEU A 197 2.13 -3.22 13.59
N CYS A 198 3.40 -2.85 13.77
CA CYS A 198 4.17 -2.09 12.80
C CYS A 198 4.83 -3.02 11.76
N PHE A 199 4.98 -2.50 10.55
CA PHE A 199 5.46 -3.25 9.39
C PHE A 199 6.52 -2.44 8.65
N ASP A 200 6.30 -2.11 7.38
CA ASP A 200 7.27 -1.45 6.50
C ASP A 200 6.91 0.03 6.23
N GLU A 201 6.15 0.69 7.11
CA GLU A 201 5.67 2.06 6.88
C GLU A 201 6.81 3.08 6.74
N ASP A 202 7.80 3.04 7.63
CA ASP A 202 8.95 3.94 7.63
C ASP A 202 9.90 3.63 6.46
N GLU A 203 10.10 2.35 6.15
CA GLU A 203 10.90 1.91 5.00
C GLU A 203 10.26 2.30 3.67
N LEU A 204 8.93 2.19 3.56
CA LEU A 204 8.21 2.66 2.38
C LEU A 204 8.41 4.17 2.20
N LEU A 205 8.21 4.95 3.27
CA LEU A 205 8.41 6.39 3.23
C LEU A 205 9.83 6.76 2.80
N GLY A 206 10.85 6.18 3.42
CA GLY A 206 12.25 6.43 3.06
C GLY A 206 12.53 6.11 1.59
N GLN A 207 12.00 5.01 1.08
CA GLN A 207 12.20 4.61 -0.32
C GLN A 207 11.47 5.51 -1.31
N LEU A 208 10.24 5.95 -0.99
CA LEU A 208 9.51 6.93 -1.80
C LEU A 208 10.27 8.26 -1.86
N LEU A 209 10.73 8.77 -0.72
CA LEU A 209 11.46 10.04 -0.63
C LEU A 209 12.77 10.01 -1.41
N ASN A 210 13.55 8.92 -1.26
CA ASN A 210 14.81 8.74 -1.96
C ASN A 210 14.64 8.62 -3.48
N THR A 211 13.60 7.93 -3.93
CA THR A 211 13.34 7.75 -5.37
C THR A 211 12.86 9.05 -6.01
N LEU A 212 11.99 9.80 -5.33
CA LEU A 212 11.47 11.06 -5.86
C LEU A 212 12.52 12.18 -5.85
N SER A 213 13.45 12.17 -4.89
CA SER A 213 14.56 13.12 -4.87
C SER A 213 15.58 12.84 -5.98
N SER A 214 15.88 11.57 -6.28
CA SER A 214 16.80 11.23 -7.38
C SER A 214 16.24 11.59 -8.76
N ILE A 215 14.93 11.43 -8.97
CA ILE A 215 14.25 11.87 -10.20
C ILE A 215 14.33 13.39 -10.36
N SER A 216 14.07 14.13 -9.28
CA SER A 216 14.07 15.60 -9.32
C SER A 216 15.45 16.18 -9.69
N ILE A 217 16.53 15.60 -9.17
CA ILE A 217 17.91 15.99 -9.50
C ILE A 217 18.20 15.75 -10.98
N THR A 218 17.80 14.58 -11.51
CA THR A 218 18.04 14.22 -12.92
C THR A 218 17.33 15.18 -13.88
N THR A 219 16.15 15.69 -13.53
CA THR A 219 15.41 16.65 -14.36
C THR A 219 15.93 18.09 -14.29
N SER A 220 16.68 18.46 -13.24
CA SER A 220 17.25 19.82 -13.12
C SER A 220 18.57 20.01 -13.86
N ASP A 221 19.17 18.92 -14.36
CA ASP A 221 20.42 18.94 -15.13
C ASP A 221 20.20 19.13 -16.65
N PHE A 222 18.96 19.42 -17.07
CA PHE A 222 18.55 19.74 -18.44
C PHE A 222 17.91 21.14 -18.52
#